data_AF-E4T8B2-F1
#
_entry.id   AF-E4T8B2-F1
#
_cell.length_a   1.000
_cell.length_b   1.000
_cell.length_c   1.000
_cell.angle_alpha   90.00
_cell.angle_beta   90.00
_cell.angle_gamma   90.00
#
_symmetry.space_group_name_H-M   'P 1'
#
loop_
_entity.id
_entity.type
_entity.pdbx_description
1 polymer ?
#
loop_
_entity_poly.entity_id
_entity_poly.type
_entity_poly.pdbx_seq_one_letter_code
_entity_poly.pdbx_strand_id
1 'polypeptide(L)'
;MNDALMYFLKVNVAIALFYLFFRLAFYNDTFWKTRRFYLIFSILLSLVYPFISLTDWLEKQEPMQAIVVSYAQLQEMTITPQPVSRLTAENVLLSIYALVSAVLLVKMLVQLGSILKWKWKGEKQELQGVEIISVKESITPFSFFNMIFINPALHNEHDTTQILTHELTHARQMHSIDVLVSELITIACWVNPAAWLLKREIRQNLEFLADNSVLESGFDSKKYQYHLLELSYQTPDVKLGNKFNVSPLKKRIMMMNQQKTSKAGILKYSLIVPLALALILSSNAQTIVNSAKKAVTATKNAVTGTKSIVADETNVVADTKNESQGPLLALVQDVKQTDNSKVYTVVQKMPQFPGGDVALSKFVSKNIKYPKTSFSNGVHGKVILRFVVSETGKVRDAEVVRSLDADCDKEALRVVSALPDFTPAEQNHKKVAVWYTLPITFKIDNEAADNSRVYTVVEKMPQFPGGDEELLKYISNNLNYPAEAIKTGTQGKVIVQFIVSETGKVSNAKIVRTVPVNNKKLDEVVVVGYGNSANVKPQTPETNMTLLAQEAARVVSTLPDFIPGEQNSKKVAVYYTMPITFKLN
;
A
#
# COMPACT_ATOMS: atom_id res chain seq x y z
N MET A 1 10.84 1.51 1.65
CA MET A 1 10.89 0.67 2.85
C MET A 1 10.28 -0.66 2.45
N ASN A 2 10.97 -1.78 2.65
CA ASN A 2 10.43 -3.09 2.27
C ASN A 2 9.04 -3.33 2.89
N ASP A 3 8.07 -3.79 2.09
CA ASP A 3 6.70 -4.03 2.56
C ASP A 3 6.65 -4.98 3.76
N ALA A 4 7.56 -5.95 3.79
CA ALA A 4 7.77 -6.85 4.92
C ALA A 4 8.20 -6.14 6.21
N LEU A 5 9.08 -5.13 6.12
CA LEU A 5 9.52 -4.35 7.27
C LEU A 5 8.37 -3.49 7.81
N MET A 6 7.57 -2.90 6.92
CA MET A 6 6.37 -2.14 7.30
C MET A 6 5.34 -3.02 8.00
N TYR A 7 5.09 -4.22 7.46
CA TYR A 7 4.23 -5.20 8.10
C TYR A 7 4.74 -5.56 9.49
N PHE A 8 6.03 -5.90 9.60
CA PHE A 8 6.65 -6.27 10.87
C PHE A 8 6.54 -5.16 11.92
N LEU A 9 6.77 -3.91 11.53
CA LEU A 9 6.63 -2.76 12.42
C LEU A 9 5.18 -2.59 12.90
N LYS A 10 4.20 -2.69 12.00
CA LYS A 10 2.77 -2.62 12.31
C LYS A 10 2.39 -3.68 13.36
N VAL A 11 2.77 -4.94 13.14
CA VAL A 11 2.51 -6.04 14.08
C VAL A 11 3.09 -5.76 15.47
N ASN A 12 4.33 -5.29 15.55
CA ASN A 12 4.98 -5.02 16.84
C ASN A 12 4.32 -3.86 17.61
N VAL A 13 3.91 -2.81 16.91
CA VAL A 13 3.15 -1.70 17.50
C VAL A 13 1.81 -2.19 18.04
N ALA A 14 1.08 -3.02 17.27
CA ALA A 14 -0.20 -3.57 17.72
C ALA A 14 -0.06 -4.46 18.96
N ILE A 15 0.92 -5.37 18.98
CA ILE A 15 1.22 -6.22 20.14
C ILE A 15 1.46 -5.37 21.40
N ALA A 16 2.26 -4.29 21.27
CA ALA A 16 2.54 -3.39 22.38
C ALA A 16 1.28 -2.67 22.89
N LEU A 17 0.44 -2.17 21.97
CA LEU A 17 -0.79 -1.46 22.32
C LEU A 17 -1.83 -2.39 22.96
N PHE A 18 -2.04 -3.59 22.41
CA PHE A 18 -2.96 -4.55 23.01
C PHE A 18 -2.49 -5.06 24.38
N TYR A 19 -1.18 -5.25 24.57
CA TYR A 19 -0.66 -5.57 25.89
C TYR A 19 -0.88 -4.41 26.89
N LEU A 20 -0.59 -3.17 26.48
CA LEU A 20 -0.81 -2.00 27.33
C LEU A 20 -2.29 -1.88 27.71
N PHE A 21 -3.19 -2.06 26.74
CA PHE A 21 -4.62 -2.03 26.97
C PHE A 21 -5.07 -3.13 27.95
N PHE A 22 -4.58 -4.37 27.77
CA PHE A 22 -4.81 -5.45 28.72
C PHE A 22 -4.38 -5.09 30.14
N ARG A 23 -3.18 -4.51 30.26
CA ARG A 23 -2.59 -4.16 31.54
C ARG A 23 -3.42 -3.12 32.29
N LEU A 24 -4.00 -2.17 31.58
CA LEU A 24 -4.81 -1.09 32.16
C LEU A 24 -6.26 -1.52 32.44
N ALA A 25 -6.86 -2.31 31.55
CA ALA A 25 -8.29 -2.61 31.61
C ALA A 25 -8.63 -3.92 32.34
N PHE A 26 -7.84 -4.97 32.17
CA PHE A 26 -8.26 -6.36 32.46
C PHE A 26 -7.35 -7.10 33.46
N TYR A 27 -6.22 -6.52 33.84
CA TYR A 27 -5.17 -7.23 34.59
C TYR A 27 -5.65 -7.86 35.91
N ASN A 28 -6.56 -7.18 36.63
CA ASN A 28 -7.08 -7.62 37.93
C ASN A 28 -8.45 -8.33 37.83
N ASP A 29 -8.99 -8.57 36.63
CA ASP A 29 -10.33 -9.16 36.49
C ASP A 29 -10.32 -10.66 36.80
N THR A 30 -11.40 -11.16 37.41
CA THR A 30 -11.58 -12.58 37.68
C THR A 30 -12.31 -13.34 36.55
N PHE A 31 -12.48 -12.73 35.38
CA PHE A 31 -13.09 -13.38 34.20
C PHE A 31 -12.05 -14.16 33.40
N TRP A 32 -11.58 -15.28 33.95
CA TRP A 32 -10.37 -15.96 33.46
C TRP A 32 -10.52 -16.52 32.04
N LYS A 33 -11.71 -16.99 31.68
CA LYS A 33 -12.05 -17.43 30.31
C LYS A 33 -12.05 -16.27 29.31
N THR A 34 -12.63 -15.12 29.68
CA THR A 34 -12.68 -13.93 28.83
C THR A 34 -11.29 -13.32 28.65
N ARG A 35 -10.47 -13.31 29.72
CA ARG A 35 -9.06 -12.91 29.67
C ARG A 35 -8.25 -13.80 28.73
N ARG A 36 -8.43 -15.13 28.80
CA ARG A 36 -7.80 -16.08 27.87
C ARG A 36 -8.15 -15.73 26.43
N PHE A 37 -9.45 -15.56 26.14
CA PHE A 37 -9.91 -15.19 24.80
C PHE A 37 -9.28 -13.89 24.32
N TYR A 38 -9.30 -12.83 25.14
CA TYR A 38 -8.67 -11.56 24.82
C TYR A 38 -7.18 -11.72 24.46
N LEU A 39 -6.41 -12.44 25.30
CA LEU A 39 -4.96 -12.56 25.12
C LEU A 39 -4.63 -13.23 23.78
N ILE A 40 -5.29 -14.35 23.46
CA ILE A 40 -5.08 -15.06 22.19
C ILE A 40 -5.61 -14.25 21.00
N PHE A 41 -6.81 -13.68 21.14
CA PHE A 41 -7.42 -12.88 20.08
C PHE A 41 -6.61 -11.62 19.76
N SER A 42 -5.98 -10.99 20.76
CA SER A 42 -5.13 -9.83 20.54
C SER A 42 -3.87 -10.15 19.73
N ILE A 43 -3.29 -11.34 19.90
CA ILE A 43 -2.18 -11.82 19.08
C ILE A 43 -2.65 -12.02 17.63
N LEU A 44 -3.77 -12.73 17.44
CA LEU A 44 -4.32 -13.00 16.11
C LEU A 44 -4.68 -11.70 15.39
N LEU A 45 -5.34 -10.76 16.07
CA LEU A 45 -5.72 -9.48 15.51
C LEU A 45 -4.51 -8.62 15.15
N SER A 46 -3.44 -8.66 15.95
CA SER A 46 -2.17 -7.98 15.64
C SER A 46 -1.54 -8.45 14.33
N LEU A 47 -1.71 -9.73 13.98
CA LEU A 47 -1.22 -10.32 12.73
C LEU A 47 -2.14 -10.03 11.54
N VAL A 48 -3.45 -9.99 11.77
CA VAL A 48 -4.45 -9.87 10.69
C VAL A 48 -4.73 -8.41 10.31
N TYR A 49 -4.75 -7.48 11.27
CA TYR A 49 -5.16 -6.10 10.99
C TYR A 49 -4.35 -5.35 9.91
N PRO A 50 -3.03 -5.60 9.70
CA PRO A 50 -2.28 -4.90 8.65
C PRO A 50 -2.75 -5.28 7.24
N PHE A 51 -3.42 -6.43 7.07
CA PHE A 51 -4.00 -6.89 5.81
C PHE A 51 -5.40 -6.30 5.54
N ILE A 52 -6.00 -5.63 6.52
CA ILE A 52 -7.32 -5.02 6.37
C ILE A 52 -7.16 -3.66 5.69
N SER A 53 -7.28 -3.67 4.37
CA SER A 53 -7.32 -2.46 3.54
C SER A 53 -8.76 -1.96 3.43
N LEU A 54 -9.02 -0.75 3.93
CA LEU A 54 -10.32 -0.07 3.75
C LEU A 54 -10.46 0.55 2.35
N THR A 55 -9.38 0.55 1.57
CA THR A 55 -9.30 1.16 0.23
C THR A 55 -10.27 0.53 -0.75
N ASP A 56 -10.34 -0.79 -0.80
CA ASP A 56 -11.14 -1.52 -1.80
C ASP A 56 -12.65 -1.35 -1.56
N TRP A 57 -13.02 -1.08 -0.32
CA TRP A 57 -14.40 -0.74 0.04
C TRP A 57 -14.73 0.72 -0.28
N LEU A 58 -13.78 1.64 -0.07
CA LEU A 58 -13.96 3.07 -0.34
C LEU A 58 -13.92 3.40 -1.85
N GLU A 59 -13.05 2.75 -2.62
CA GLU A 59 -12.94 2.92 -4.08
C GLU A 59 -14.17 2.42 -4.84
N LYS A 60 -14.95 1.49 -4.28
CA LYS A 60 -16.23 1.05 -4.87
C LYS A 60 -17.30 2.15 -4.91
N GLN A 61 -17.10 3.29 -4.26
CA GLN A 61 -18.01 4.44 -4.28
C GLN A 61 -17.56 5.60 -5.21
N GLU A 62 -16.46 5.46 -5.94
CA GLU A 62 -16.01 6.50 -6.89
C GLU A 62 -16.83 6.46 -8.21
N PRO A 63 -17.43 7.58 -8.65
CA PRO A 63 -18.12 7.66 -9.94
C PRO A 63 -17.10 7.68 -11.09
N MET A 64 -16.94 6.54 -11.77
CA MET A 64 -16.57 6.29 -13.19
C MET A 64 -15.51 7.16 -13.94
N GLN A 65 -14.81 8.10 -13.31
CA GLN A 65 -13.86 9.02 -13.98
C GLN A 65 -12.39 8.64 -13.79
N ALA A 66 -12.08 7.73 -12.86
CA ALA A 66 -10.70 7.33 -12.56
C ALA A 66 -10.05 6.43 -13.62
N ILE A 67 -10.85 5.79 -14.49
CA ILE A 67 -10.33 4.75 -15.37
C ILE A 67 -9.55 5.37 -16.55
N VAL A 68 -9.92 6.57 -17.04
CA VAL A 68 -9.29 7.24 -18.19
C VAL A 68 -7.83 7.67 -17.98
N VAL A 69 -7.40 7.84 -16.72
CA VAL A 69 -6.03 8.27 -16.39
C VAL A 69 -5.08 7.07 -16.28
N SER A 70 -5.59 5.85 -16.09
CA SER A 70 -4.76 4.67 -15.85
C SER A 70 -4.14 4.07 -17.12
N TYR A 71 -4.59 4.46 -18.32
CA TYR A 71 -4.09 3.90 -19.60
C TYR A 71 -3.04 4.79 -20.30
N ALA A 72 -2.63 5.91 -19.67
CA ALA A 72 -1.70 6.88 -20.26
C ALA A 72 -0.24 6.71 -19.79
N GLN A 73 0.04 5.80 -18.86
CA GLN A 73 1.41 5.47 -18.46
C GLN A 73 1.91 4.27 -19.28
N LEU A 74 2.65 4.57 -20.35
CA LEU A 74 3.57 3.57 -20.91
C LEU A 74 4.56 3.20 -19.80
N GLN A 75 4.64 1.92 -19.46
CA GLN A 75 5.71 1.42 -18.62
C GLN A 75 7.04 1.62 -19.35
N GLU A 76 7.83 2.58 -18.89
CA GLU A 76 9.26 2.58 -19.18
C GLU A 76 9.86 1.36 -18.48
N MET A 77 10.34 0.40 -19.28
CA MET A 77 11.09 -0.73 -18.77
C MET A 77 12.49 -0.23 -18.44
N THR A 78 12.69 0.24 -17.21
CA THR A 78 14.04 0.52 -16.71
C THR A 78 14.75 -0.82 -16.51
N ILE A 79 15.72 -1.12 -17.37
CA ILE A 79 16.68 -2.19 -17.10
C ILE A 79 17.58 -1.67 -15.97
N THR A 80 17.17 -1.93 -14.74
CA THR A 80 18.01 -1.71 -13.57
C THR A 80 19.10 -2.78 -13.60
N PRO A 81 20.40 -2.43 -13.60
CA PRO A 81 21.44 -3.43 -13.40
C PRO A 81 21.15 -4.17 -12.10
N GLN A 82 21.07 -5.50 -12.15
CA GLN A 82 20.94 -6.35 -10.98
C GLN A 82 22.06 -5.96 -10.00
N PRO A 83 21.72 -5.43 -8.81
CA PRO A 83 22.73 -5.20 -7.81
C PRO A 83 23.24 -6.59 -7.41
N VAL A 84 24.45 -6.94 -7.86
CA VAL A 84 25.26 -7.98 -7.22
C VAL A 84 25.16 -7.72 -5.73
N SER A 85 24.62 -8.70 -4.98
CA SER A 85 24.23 -8.54 -3.58
C SER A 85 25.41 -8.05 -2.75
N ARG A 86 25.53 -6.72 -2.64
CA ARG A 86 26.37 -6.10 -1.65
C ARG A 86 25.69 -6.38 -0.32
N LEU A 87 26.50 -6.65 0.70
CA LEU A 87 26.05 -6.69 2.10
C LEU A 87 25.56 -5.30 2.49
N THR A 88 24.34 -4.95 2.11
CA THR A 88 23.66 -3.75 2.56
C THR A 88 23.36 -3.91 4.06
N ALA A 89 23.51 -2.85 4.84
CA ALA A 89 23.25 -2.88 6.28
C ALA A 89 21.85 -3.45 6.63
N GLU A 90 20.85 -3.20 5.77
CA GLU A 90 19.52 -3.79 5.89
C GLU A 90 19.52 -5.32 5.83
N ASN A 91 20.24 -5.91 4.87
CA ASN A 91 20.33 -7.36 4.72
C ASN A 91 21.11 -7.99 5.87
N VAL A 92 22.16 -7.33 6.37
CA VAL A 92 22.91 -7.78 7.55
C VAL A 92 22.00 -7.77 8.79
N LEU A 93 21.24 -6.69 9.01
CA LEU A 93 20.33 -6.57 10.14
C LEU A 93 19.21 -7.64 10.08
N LEU A 94 18.61 -7.84 8.90
CA LEU A 94 17.61 -8.89 8.70
C LEU A 94 18.19 -10.30 8.92
N SER A 95 19.43 -10.53 8.50
CA SER A 95 20.12 -11.81 8.70
C SER A 95 20.38 -12.08 10.19
N ILE A 96 20.84 -11.08 10.95
CA ILE A 96 21.01 -11.19 12.41
C ILE A 96 19.66 -11.48 13.08
N TYR A 97 18.61 -10.75 12.67
CA TYR A 97 17.27 -10.95 13.19
C TYR A 97 16.75 -12.38 12.94
N ALA A 98 16.93 -12.89 11.71
CA ALA A 98 16.55 -14.23 11.32
C ALA A 98 17.36 -15.29 12.08
N LEU A 99 18.66 -15.08 12.28
CA LEU A 99 19.53 -15.98 13.04
C LEU A 99 19.06 -16.13 14.49
N VAL A 100 18.79 -15.03 15.19
CA VAL A 100 18.29 -15.07 16.58
C VAL A 100 16.94 -15.80 16.65
N SER A 101 16.04 -15.49 15.72
CA SER A 101 14.73 -16.16 15.64
C SER A 101 14.88 -17.66 15.40
N ALA A 102 15.81 -18.08 14.53
CA ALA A 102 16.11 -19.48 14.26
C ALA A 102 16.68 -20.20 15.49
N VAL A 103 17.59 -19.59 16.25
CA VAL A 103 18.13 -20.16 17.50
C VAL A 103 17.02 -20.38 18.53
N LEU A 104 16.12 -19.41 18.70
CA LEU A 104 14.99 -19.53 19.61
C LEU A 104 13.99 -20.62 19.14
N LEU A 105 13.78 -20.75 17.83
CA LEU A 105 12.95 -21.81 17.25
C LEU A 105 13.57 -23.19 17.49
N VAL A 106 14.86 -23.37 17.26
CA VAL A 106 15.58 -24.63 17.54
C VAL A 106 15.46 -24.98 19.02
N LYS A 107 15.64 -24.02 19.93
CA LYS A 107 15.45 -24.22 21.37
C LYS A 107 14.04 -24.74 21.69
N MET A 108 13.00 -24.16 21.08
CA MET A 108 11.61 -24.64 21.24
C MET A 108 11.42 -26.05 20.71
N LEU A 109 11.99 -26.38 19.55
CA LEU A 109 11.90 -27.71 18.95
C LEU A 109 12.61 -28.77 19.81
N VAL A 110 13.77 -28.45 20.40
CA VAL A 110 14.47 -29.34 21.34
C VAL A 110 13.61 -29.60 22.59
N GLN A 111 12.94 -28.57 23.13
CA GLN A 111 12.03 -28.73 24.25
C GLN A 111 10.84 -29.65 23.89
N LEU A 112 10.24 -29.49 22.71
CA LEU A 112 9.19 -30.38 22.22
C LEU A 112 9.69 -31.82 22.05
N GLY A 113 10.91 -32.00 21.50
CA GLY A 113 11.56 -33.29 21.39
C GLY A 113 11.78 -33.98 22.74
N SER A 114 12.09 -33.23 23.81
CA SER A 114 12.24 -33.80 25.15
C SER A 114 10.92 -34.34 25.73
N ILE A 115 9.78 -33.69 25.44
CA ILE A 115 8.46 -34.18 25.85
C ILE A 115 8.10 -35.46 25.09
N LEU A 116 8.36 -35.50 23.78
CA LEU A 116 8.15 -36.70 22.96
C LEU A 116 9.01 -37.87 23.42
N LYS A 117 10.25 -37.61 23.85
CA LYS A 117 11.13 -38.62 24.45
C LYS A 117 10.51 -39.23 25.70
N TRP A 118 9.89 -38.44 26.57
CA TRP A 118 9.21 -38.97 27.76
C TRP A 118 7.95 -39.75 27.39
N LYS A 119 7.21 -39.33 26.36
CA LYS A 119 6.06 -40.09 25.83
C LYS A 119 6.44 -41.50 25.41
N TRP A 120 7.62 -41.69 24.81
CA TRP A 120 8.07 -43.00 24.35
C TRP A 120 8.67 -43.88 25.45
N LYS A 121 9.12 -43.28 26.56
CA LYS A 121 9.74 -44.01 27.68
C LYS A 121 8.77 -44.38 28.79
N GLY A 122 7.72 -43.59 29.00
CA GLY A 122 6.81 -43.76 30.12
C GLY A 122 5.77 -44.85 29.89
N GLU A 123 5.29 -45.43 31.00
CA GLU A 123 4.17 -46.36 30.99
C GLU A 123 2.85 -45.58 30.83
N LYS A 124 1.95 -46.07 29.97
CA LYS A 124 0.72 -45.36 29.60
C LYS A 124 -0.49 -45.94 30.32
N GLN A 125 -1.31 -45.06 30.88
CA GLN A 125 -2.61 -45.36 31.45
C GLN A 125 -3.61 -44.33 30.91
N GLU A 126 -4.87 -44.71 30.75
CA GLU A 126 -5.91 -43.77 30.29
C GLU A 126 -6.85 -43.43 31.45
N LEU A 127 -7.05 -42.15 31.70
CA LEU A 127 -8.00 -41.65 32.69
C LEU A 127 -8.89 -40.58 32.07
N GLN A 128 -10.19 -40.87 31.97
CA GLN A 128 -11.21 -39.94 31.47
C GLN A 128 -10.87 -39.32 30.08
N GLY A 129 -10.34 -40.13 29.16
CA GLY A 129 -9.97 -39.73 27.79
C GLY A 129 -8.64 -38.98 27.67
N VAL A 130 -7.81 -38.98 28.72
CA VAL A 130 -6.49 -38.35 28.77
C VAL A 130 -5.42 -39.40 29.08
N GLU A 131 -4.31 -39.39 28.35
CA GLU A 131 -3.18 -40.31 28.55
C GLU A 131 -2.35 -39.87 29.76
N ILE A 132 -2.36 -40.64 30.86
CA ILE A 132 -1.44 -40.49 31.98
C ILE A 132 -0.18 -41.31 31.68
N ILE A 133 0.96 -40.64 31.69
CA ILE A 133 2.27 -41.21 31.41
C ILE A 133 3.07 -41.20 32.70
N SER A 134 3.26 -42.39 33.27
CA SER A 134 4.04 -42.58 34.50
C SER A 134 5.53 -42.63 34.16
N VAL A 135 6.29 -41.73 34.79
CA VAL A 135 7.74 -41.56 34.57
C VAL A 135 8.47 -41.83 35.89
N LYS A 136 9.60 -42.54 35.85
CA LYS A 136 10.35 -42.94 37.05
C LYS A 136 11.23 -41.82 37.59
N GLU A 137 11.61 -40.88 36.74
CA GLU A 137 12.41 -39.71 37.06
C GLU A 137 11.64 -38.71 37.95
N SER A 138 12.37 -37.98 38.80
CA SER A 138 11.80 -36.98 39.70
C SER A 138 11.42 -35.69 38.95
N ILE A 139 10.30 -35.74 38.24
CA ILE A 139 9.75 -34.62 37.48
C ILE A 139 8.59 -33.97 38.25
N THR A 140 8.47 -32.64 38.15
CA THR A 140 7.24 -31.97 38.57
C THR A 140 6.12 -32.39 37.62
N PRO A 141 4.93 -32.74 38.12
CA PRO A 141 3.79 -33.06 37.28
C PRO A 141 3.52 -31.94 36.28
N PHE A 142 3.26 -32.32 35.02
CA PHE A 142 2.90 -31.36 33.98
C PHE A 142 2.08 -32.03 32.90
N SER A 143 1.36 -31.23 32.13
CA SER A 143 0.47 -31.66 31.07
C SER A 143 0.86 -31.06 29.72
N PHE A 144 0.68 -31.83 28.67
CA PHE A 144 0.94 -31.41 27.30
C PHE A 144 -0.06 -32.05 26.34
N PHE A 145 -0.90 -31.25 25.69
CA PHE A 145 -2.08 -31.70 24.94
C PHE A 145 -2.92 -32.66 25.79
N ASN A 146 -3.36 -33.79 25.24
CA ASN A 146 -4.14 -34.79 25.96
C ASN A 146 -3.27 -35.78 26.77
N MET A 147 -2.12 -35.32 27.29
CA MET A 147 -1.18 -36.14 28.04
C MET A 147 -0.82 -35.49 29.37
N ILE A 148 -0.75 -36.27 30.43
CA ILE A 148 -0.29 -35.86 31.76
C ILE A 148 0.93 -36.70 32.13
N PHE A 149 2.01 -36.06 32.52
CA PHE A 149 3.24 -36.73 32.95
C PHE A 149 3.36 -36.59 34.46
N ILE A 150 3.46 -37.71 35.17
CA ILE A 150 3.52 -37.73 36.63
C ILE A 150 4.45 -38.84 37.11
N ASN A 151 5.14 -38.60 38.22
CA ASN A 151 5.82 -39.65 38.97
C ASN A 151 4.95 -40.04 40.18
N PRO A 152 4.31 -41.22 40.16
CA PRO A 152 3.41 -41.64 41.23
C PRO A 152 4.13 -41.90 42.57
N ALA A 153 5.46 -42.07 42.57
CA ALA A 153 6.22 -42.35 43.79
C ALA A 153 6.49 -41.11 44.67
N LEU A 154 6.18 -39.89 44.18
CA LEU A 154 6.49 -38.63 44.85
C LEU A 154 5.29 -37.98 45.56
N HIS A 155 4.10 -38.57 45.49
CA HIS A 155 2.86 -37.93 45.96
C HIS A 155 1.97 -38.90 46.76
N ASN A 156 1.34 -38.43 47.82
CA ASN A 156 0.33 -39.20 48.57
C ASN A 156 -0.98 -39.27 47.76
N GLU A 157 -1.88 -40.21 48.07
CA GLU A 157 -3.16 -40.37 47.33
C GLU A 157 -4.02 -39.10 47.27
N HIS A 158 -4.09 -38.35 48.38
CA HIS A 158 -4.88 -37.11 48.44
C HIS A 158 -4.25 -35.99 47.61
N ASP A 159 -2.93 -35.85 47.68
CA ASP A 159 -2.15 -34.84 46.95
C ASP A 159 -2.19 -35.12 45.44
N THR A 160 -2.14 -36.40 45.07
CA THR A 160 -2.25 -36.88 43.70
C THR A 160 -3.57 -36.49 43.07
N THR A 161 -4.68 -36.55 43.80
CA THR A 161 -6.01 -36.21 43.24
C THR A 161 -6.13 -34.71 42.93
N GLN A 162 -5.58 -33.84 43.79
CA GLN A 162 -5.56 -32.39 43.55
C GLN A 162 -4.70 -32.04 42.33
N ILE A 163 -3.48 -32.62 42.26
CA ILE A 163 -2.55 -32.44 41.15
C ILE A 163 -3.17 -32.94 39.84
N LEU A 164 -3.78 -34.14 39.85
CA LEU A 164 -4.42 -34.69 38.65
C LEU A 164 -5.59 -33.81 38.20
N THR A 165 -6.40 -33.28 39.11
CA THR A 165 -7.50 -32.35 38.74
C THR A 165 -6.96 -31.08 38.08
N HIS A 166 -5.84 -30.55 38.58
CA HIS A 166 -5.14 -29.40 38.00
C HIS A 166 -4.62 -29.72 36.59
N GLU A 167 -3.79 -30.77 36.45
CA GLU A 167 -3.18 -31.16 35.17
C GLU A 167 -4.21 -31.59 34.13
N LEU A 168 -5.29 -32.25 34.56
CA LEU A 168 -6.41 -32.62 33.70
C LEU A 168 -7.11 -31.39 33.11
N THR A 169 -7.16 -30.29 33.86
CA THR A 169 -7.75 -29.04 33.37
C THR A 169 -6.92 -28.47 32.21
N HIS A 170 -5.59 -28.49 32.33
CA HIS A 170 -4.70 -28.06 31.24
C HIS A 170 -4.85 -28.91 29.98
N ALA A 171 -4.93 -30.24 30.16
CA ALA A 171 -5.12 -31.17 29.06
C ALA A 171 -6.47 -30.94 28.34
N ARG A 172 -7.58 -30.96 29.09
CA ARG A 172 -8.94 -30.80 28.53
C ARG A 172 -9.17 -29.45 27.88
N GLN A 173 -8.64 -28.38 28.46
CA GLN A 173 -8.80 -27.04 27.92
C GLN A 173 -7.75 -26.72 26.85
N MET A 174 -6.89 -27.67 26.47
CA MET A 174 -5.87 -27.53 25.43
C MET A 174 -4.92 -26.36 25.68
N HIS A 175 -4.55 -26.14 26.96
CA HIS A 175 -3.67 -25.04 27.39
C HIS A 175 -2.30 -25.04 26.68
N SER A 176 -1.86 -26.20 26.18
CA SER A 176 -0.63 -26.32 25.40
C SER A 176 -0.67 -25.52 24.10
N ILE A 177 -1.84 -25.34 23.47
CA ILE A 177 -1.98 -24.49 22.28
C ILE A 177 -1.65 -23.04 22.63
N ASP A 178 -2.23 -22.52 23.71
CA ASP A 178 -1.99 -21.15 24.18
C ASP A 178 -0.50 -20.91 24.46
N VAL A 179 0.16 -21.88 25.12
CA VAL A 179 1.59 -21.83 25.38
C VAL A 179 2.40 -21.81 24.08
N LEU A 180 2.08 -22.68 23.11
CA LEU A 180 2.76 -22.73 21.82
C LEU A 180 2.59 -21.45 21.02
N VAL A 181 1.36 -20.92 20.93
CA VAL A 181 1.09 -19.64 20.26
C VAL A 181 1.89 -18.51 20.90
N SER A 182 1.93 -18.46 22.24
CA SER A 182 2.70 -17.45 22.97
C SER A 182 4.22 -17.58 22.77
N GLU A 183 4.72 -18.81 22.59
CA GLU A 183 6.13 -19.06 22.32
C GLU A 183 6.49 -18.64 20.89
N LEU A 184 5.66 -19.01 19.91
CA LEU A 184 5.84 -18.65 18.50
C LEU A 184 5.82 -17.13 18.28
N ILE A 185 4.88 -16.40 18.89
CA ILE A 185 4.85 -14.94 18.77
C ILE A 185 6.06 -14.30 19.44
N THR A 186 6.56 -14.88 20.54
CA THR A 186 7.77 -14.40 21.21
C THR A 186 9.01 -14.65 20.35
N ILE A 187 9.09 -15.78 19.65
CA ILE A 187 10.17 -16.06 18.69
C ILE A 187 10.11 -15.07 17.53
N ALA A 188 8.92 -14.87 16.96
CA ALA A 188 8.71 -14.01 15.82
C ALA A 188 8.81 -12.50 16.13
N CYS A 189 8.67 -12.10 17.39
CA CYS A 189 8.72 -10.70 17.83
C CYS A 189 9.66 -10.54 19.04
N TRP A 190 10.79 -11.25 19.05
CA TRP A 190 11.67 -11.38 20.23
C TRP A 190 12.24 -10.04 20.73
N VAL A 191 12.39 -9.05 19.85
CA VAL A 191 12.84 -7.69 20.20
C VAL A 191 11.78 -6.94 21.01
N ASN A 192 10.51 -7.32 20.91
CA ASN A 192 9.40 -6.61 21.51
C ASN A 192 9.13 -7.11 22.94
N PRO A 193 9.36 -6.28 23.98
CA PRO A 193 9.12 -6.68 25.37
C PRO A 193 7.66 -7.04 25.63
N ALA A 194 6.71 -6.45 24.89
CA ALA A 194 5.29 -6.74 25.06
C ALA A 194 4.93 -8.17 24.67
N ALA A 195 5.64 -8.78 23.70
CA ALA A 195 5.44 -10.19 23.35
C ALA A 195 5.83 -11.12 24.52
N TRP A 196 6.96 -10.85 25.17
CA TRP A 196 7.40 -11.57 26.37
C TRP A 196 6.44 -11.39 27.55
N LEU A 197 5.92 -10.18 27.73
CA LEU A 197 4.96 -9.88 28.77
C LEU A 197 3.62 -10.58 28.51
N LEU A 198 3.10 -10.56 27.27
CA LEU A 198 1.90 -11.32 26.89
C LEU A 198 2.07 -12.81 27.15
N LYS A 199 3.21 -13.40 26.78
CA LYS A 199 3.52 -14.80 27.09
C LYS A 199 3.45 -15.09 28.58
N ARG A 200 3.98 -14.20 29.43
CA ARG A 200 3.88 -14.32 30.88
C ARG A 200 2.43 -14.26 31.37
N GLU A 201 1.65 -13.31 30.86
CA GLU A 201 0.25 -13.13 31.27
C GLU A 201 -0.66 -14.28 30.78
N ILE A 202 -0.40 -14.85 29.60
CA ILE A 202 -1.06 -16.06 29.09
C ILE A 202 -0.81 -17.20 30.08
N ARG A 203 0.45 -17.52 30.38
CA ARG A 203 0.78 -18.60 31.32
C ARG A 203 0.11 -18.40 32.67
N GLN A 204 0.17 -17.19 33.24
CA GLN A 204 -0.51 -16.89 34.52
C GLN A 204 -2.02 -17.10 34.46
N ASN A 205 -2.68 -16.70 33.37
CA ASN A 205 -4.12 -16.89 33.23
C ASN A 205 -4.52 -18.37 33.10
N LEU A 206 -3.67 -19.21 32.50
CA LEU A 206 -3.89 -20.67 32.41
C LEU A 206 -3.75 -21.33 33.78
N GLU A 207 -2.75 -20.93 34.58
CA GLU A 207 -2.60 -21.38 35.98
C GLU A 207 -3.82 -21.01 36.81
N PHE A 208 -4.34 -19.79 36.65
CA PHE A 208 -5.58 -19.40 37.29
C PHE A 208 -6.69 -20.37 36.86
N LEU A 209 -6.98 -20.53 35.56
CA LEU A 209 -8.03 -21.46 35.09
C LEU A 209 -7.94 -22.86 35.71
N ALA A 210 -6.74 -23.41 35.83
CA ALA A 210 -6.51 -24.69 36.48
C ALA A 210 -6.79 -24.64 38.00
N ASP A 211 -6.30 -23.62 38.71
CA ASP A 211 -6.54 -23.41 40.14
C ASP A 211 -8.05 -23.31 40.46
N ASN A 212 -8.84 -22.55 39.68
CA ASN A 212 -10.29 -22.45 39.92
C ASN A 212 -11.04 -23.74 39.58
N SER A 213 -10.56 -24.53 38.62
CA SER A 213 -11.14 -25.85 38.33
C SER A 213 -10.99 -26.80 39.53
N VAL A 214 -9.84 -26.75 40.22
CA VAL A 214 -9.63 -27.48 41.47
C VAL A 214 -10.59 -26.99 42.56
N LEU A 215 -10.72 -25.67 42.75
CA LEU A 215 -11.65 -25.11 43.75
C LEU A 215 -13.13 -25.43 43.43
N GLU A 216 -13.53 -25.41 42.16
CA GLU A 216 -14.88 -25.77 41.70
C GLU A 216 -15.19 -27.26 41.86
N SER A 217 -14.15 -28.11 41.89
CA SER A 217 -14.28 -29.55 42.13
C SER A 217 -14.52 -29.92 43.60
N GLY A 218 -14.58 -28.91 44.51
CA GLY A 218 -14.95 -29.10 45.91
C GLY A 218 -13.77 -29.29 46.88
N PHE A 219 -12.53 -29.11 46.42
CA PHE A 219 -11.35 -29.15 47.28
C PHE A 219 -11.26 -27.92 48.20
N ASP A 220 -10.70 -28.13 49.41
CA ASP A 220 -10.48 -27.04 50.35
C ASP A 220 -9.38 -26.07 49.85
N SER A 221 -9.76 -24.79 49.70
CA SER A 221 -8.87 -23.75 49.17
C SER A 221 -7.59 -23.58 50.01
N LYS A 222 -7.71 -23.66 51.34
CA LYS A 222 -6.58 -23.44 52.25
C LYS A 222 -5.58 -24.59 52.17
N LYS A 223 -6.04 -25.84 52.22
CA LYS A 223 -5.20 -27.03 52.03
C LYS A 223 -4.49 -27.02 50.68
N TYR A 224 -5.21 -26.69 49.61
CA TYR A 224 -4.64 -26.59 48.27
C TYR A 224 -3.54 -25.51 48.18
N GLN A 225 -3.77 -24.32 48.76
CA GLN A 225 -2.76 -23.25 48.80
C GLN A 225 -1.48 -23.67 49.54
N TYR A 226 -1.59 -24.40 50.66
CA TYR A 226 -0.42 -24.93 51.37
C TYR A 226 0.32 -25.99 50.58
N HIS A 227 -0.40 -26.87 49.91
CA HIS A 227 0.21 -27.89 49.05
C HIS A 227 1.00 -27.27 47.89
N LEU A 228 0.46 -26.23 47.23
CA LEU A 228 1.19 -25.47 46.20
C LEU A 228 2.45 -24.78 46.75
N LEU A 229 2.38 -24.29 47.99
CA LEU A 229 3.52 -23.68 48.67
C LEU A 229 4.60 -24.74 48.93
N GLU A 230 4.24 -25.89 49.49
CA GLU A 230 5.15 -27.00 49.75
C GLU A 230 5.88 -27.46 48.48
N LEU A 231 5.14 -27.68 47.39
CA LEU A 231 5.71 -28.06 46.09
C LEU A 231 6.69 -27.01 45.54
N SER A 232 6.46 -25.73 45.82
CA SER A 232 7.32 -24.63 45.38
C SER A 232 8.60 -24.47 46.21
N TYR A 233 8.65 -25.00 47.44
CA TYR A 233 9.81 -24.91 48.34
C TYR A 233 10.84 -26.04 48.15
N GLN A 234 10.49 -27.12 47.41
CA GLN A 234 11.35 -28.30 47.24
C GLN A 234 12.44 -28.16 46.14
N THR A 235 12.65 -26.97 45.56
CA THR A 235 13.72 -26.75 44.56
C THR A 235 15.05 -26.34 45.22
N PRO A 236 16.21 -26.95 44.87
CA PRO A 236 17.48 -26.70 45.55
C PRO A 236 17.99 -25.24 45.43
N ASP A 237 18.55 -24.75 46.54
CA ASP A 237 18.94 -23.37 46.83
C ASP A 237 20.26 -23.00 46.13
N VAL A 238 20.22 -22.13 45.10
CA VAL A 238 21.43 -21.58 44.47
C VAL A 238 21.72 -20.19 45.05
N LYS A 239 22.85 -20.07 45.75
CA LYS A 239 23.24 -18.98 46.67
C LYS A 239 23.72 -17.66 46.05
N LEU A 240 23.62 -17.45 44.73
CA LEU A 240 24.12 -16.23 44.07
C LEU A 240 23.07 -15.52 43.18
N GLY A 241 21.78 -15.74 43.42
CA GLY A 241 20.69 -15.19 42.60
C GLY A 241 19.73 -14.28 43.38
N ASN A 242 19.31 -13.18 42.76
CA ASN A 242 18.25 -12.33 43.29
C ASN A 242 16.90 -13.08 43.22
N LYS A 243 16.30 -13.42 44.37
CA LYS A 243 15.08 -14.25 44.50
C LYS A 243 13.82 -13.52 43.97
N PHE A 244 13.72 -13.38 42.65
CA PHE A 244 12.55 -12.76 41.99
C PHE A 244 11.40 -13.73 41.65
N ASN A 245 11.53 -15.02 41.99
CA ASN A 245 10.55 -16.04 41.58
C ASN A 245 9.41 -16.31 42.59
N VAL A 246 9.26 -15.51 43.65
CA VAL A 246 8.09 -15.58 44.57
C VAL A 246 6.84 -14.93 44.00
N SER A 247 6.99 -14.12 42.95
CA SER A 247 5.88 -13.35 42.36
C SER A 247 4.79 -14.19 41.67
N PRO A 248 5.07 -15.32 40.98
CA PRO A 248 4.02 -16.10 40.31
C PRO A 248 3.12 -16.86 41.27
N LEU A 249 3.69 -17.58 42.26
CA LEU A 249 2.91 -18.30 43.28
C LEU A 249 2.07 -17.34 44.12
N LYS A 250 2.67 -16.21 44.55
CA LYS A 250 1.95 -15.15 45.28
C LYS A 250 0.73 -14.68 44.49
N LYS A 251 0.84 -14.50 43.17
CA LYS A 251 -0.29 -14.10 42.32
C LYS A 251 -1.38 -15.18 42.24
N ARG A 252 -1.02 -16.46 42.13
CA ARG A 252 -1.99 -17.58 42.16
C ARG A 252 -2.80 -17.57 43.46
N ILE A 253 -2.11 -17.49 44.61
CA ILE A 253 -2.75 -17.39 45.94
C ILE A 253 -3.61 -16.13 46.08
N MET A 254 -3.11 -14.98 45.59
CA MET A 254 -3.87 -13.73 45.61
C MET A 254 -5.16 -13.82 44.79
N MET A 255 -5.10 -14.39 43.58
CA MET A 255 -6.27 -14.53 42.70
C MET A 255 -7.29 -15.55 43.21
N MET A 256 -6.84 -16.62 43.89
CA MET A 256 -7.74 -17.59 44.54
C MET A 256 -8.54 -16.97 45.70
N ASN A 257 -7.96 -15.99 46.40
CA ASN A 257 -8.60 -15.30 47.53
C ASN A 257 -9.32 -14.00 47.11
N GLN A 258 -9.30 -13.63 45.83
CA GLN A 258 -9.89 -12.39 45.34
C GLN A 258 -11.42 -12.51 45.20
N GLN A 259 -12.14 -11.44 45.54
CA GLN A 259 -13.58 -11.36 45.29
C GLN A 259 -13.87 -11.35 43.78
N LYS A 260 -14.92 -12.07 43.36
CA LYS A 260 -15.33 -12.16 41.96
C LYS A 260 -15.68 -10.77 41.41
N THR A 261 -15.14 -10.44 40.25
CA THR A 261 -15.47 -9.20 39.53
C THR A 261 -16.96 -9.17 39.20
N SER A 262 -17.59 -8.00 39.35
CA SER A 262 -19.01 -7.83 39.04
C SER A 262 -19.30 -8.11 37.55
N LYS A 263 -20.47 -8.66 37.24
CA LYS A 263 -20.88 -8.97 35.86
C LYS A 263 -20.82 -7.75 34.93
N ALA A 264 -21.04 -6.54 35.45
CA ALA A 264 -20.89 -5.29 34.70
C ALA A 264 -19.46 -5.07 34.16
N GLY A 265 -18.44 -5.66 34.79
CA GLY A 265 -17.06 -5.62 34.31
C GLY A 265 -16.85 -6.26 32.94
N ILE A 266 -17.76 -7.14 32.49
CA ILE A 266 -17.65 -7.77 31.17
C ILE A 266 -17.80 -6.76 30.03
N LEU A 267 -18.55 -5.67 30.23
CA LEU A 267 -18.76 -4.63 29.21
C LEU A 267 -17.45 -3.97 28.80
N LYS A 268 -16.46 -3.91 29.70
CA LYS A 268 -15.12 -3.36 29.44
C LYS A 268 -14.42 -4.10 28.29
N TYR A 269 -14.72 -5.38 28.07
CA TYR A 269 -14.09 -6.16 26.99
C TYR A 269 -14.57 -5.74 25.61
N SER A 270 -15.71 -5.04 25.51
CA SER A 270 -16.18 -4.47 24.23
C SER A 270 -15.26 -3.36 23.70
N LEU A 271 -14.47 -2.72 24.58
CA LEU A 271 -13.51 -1.67 24.24
C LEU A 271 -12.35 -2.14 23.36
N ILE A 272 -12.17 -3.44 23.15
CA ILE A 272 -11.21 -3.94 22.16
C ILE A 272 -11.61 -3.56 20.73
N VAL A 273 -12.92 -3.46 20.43
CA VAL A 273 -13.45 -3.13 19.11
C VAL A 273 -13.06 -1.72 18.67
N PRO A 274 -13.30 -0.65 19.45
CA PRO A 274 -12.87 0.69 19.08
C PRO A 274 -11.34 0.81 18.99
N LEU A 275 -10.58 0.09 19.82
CA LEU A 275 -9.11 0.06 19.72
C LEU A 275 -8.64 -0.59 18.40
N ALA A 276 -9.24 -1.72 18.04
CA ALA A 276 -8.97 -2.41 16.77
C ALA A 276 -9.32 -1.51 15.57
N LEU A 277 -10.48 -0.86 15.62
CA LEU A 277 -10.93 0.06 14.59
C LEU A 277 -9.98 1.25 14.45
N ALA A 278 -9.52 1.83 15.56
CA ALA A 278 -8.54 2.92 15.54
C ALA A 278 -7.22 2.52 14.88
N LEU A 279 -6.74 1.29 15.13
CA LEU A 279 -5.54 0.75 14.47
C LEU A 279 -5.73 0.55 12.97
N ILE A 280 -6.89 0.03 12.56
CA ILE A 280 -7.22 -0.17 11.15
C ILE A 280 -7.33 1.19 10.43
N LEU A 281 -8.01 2.17 11.03
CA LEU A 281 -8.12 3.52 10.50
C LEU A 281 -6.76 4.22 10.41
N SER A 282 -5.91 4.09 11.43
CA SER A 282 -4.56 4.66 11.44
C SER A 282 -3.68 4.05 10.34
N SER A 283 -3.73 2.73 10.16
CA SER A 283 -3.00 2.03 9.07
C SER A 283 -3.42 2.50 7.68
N ASN A 284 -4.67 2.94 7.52
CA ASN A 284 -5.26 3.43 6.27
C ASN A 284 -5.40 4.97 6.25
N ALA A 285 -4.79 5.70 7.18
CA ALA A 285 -5.06 7.13 7.35
C ALA A 285 -4.69 7.95 6.12
N GLN A 286 -3.57 7.63 5.47
CA GLN A 286 -3.11 8.35 4.28
C GLN A 286 -4.08 8.19 3.10
N THR A 287 -4.65 6.99 2.91
CA THR A 287 -5.59 6.72 1.82
C THR A 287 -6.95 7.36 2.08
N ILE A 288 -7.42 7.34 3.33
CA ILE A 288 -8.64 8.04 3.75
C ILE A 288 -8.49 9.55 3.59
N VAL A 289 -7.38 10.14 4.03
CA VAL A 289 -7.11 11.58 3.89
C VAL A 289 -7.01 11.99 2.42
N ASN A 290 -6.35 11.19 1.59
CA ASN A 290 -6.27 11.46 0.16
C ASN A 290 -7.64 11.39 -0.53
N SER A 291 -8.49 10.44 -0.14
CA SER A 291 -9.86 10.31 -0.66
C SER A 291 -10.75 11.47 -0.19
N ALA A 292 -10.65 11.86 1.08
CA ALA A 292 -11.35 13.02 1.62
C ALA A 292 -10.89 14.33 0.95
N LYS A 293 -9.59 14.50 0.71
CA LYS A 293 -9.06 15.65 -0.06
C LYS A 293 -9.59 15.65 -1.49
N LYS A 294 -9.62 14.50 -2.18
CA LYS A 294 -10.18 14.37 -3.52
C LYS A 294 -11.67 14.72 -3.55
N ALA A 295 -12.46 14.23 -2.59
CA ALA A 295 -13.88 14.56 -2.47
C ALA A 295 -14.12 16.06 -2.22
N VAL A 296 -13.34 16.68 -1.32
CA VAL A 296 -13.43 18.13 -1.04
C VAL A 296 -13.02 18.96 -2.26
N THR A 297 -12.01 18.54 -3.02
CA THR A 297 -11.60 19.20 -4.27
C THR A 297 -12.63 19.02 -5.38
N ALA A 298 -13.25 17.85 -5.51
CA ALA A 298 -14.34 17.61 -6.46
C ALA A 298 -15.56 18.51 -6.16
N THR A 299 -15.94 18.65 -4.89
CA THR A 299 -17.03 19.55 -4.47
C THR A 299 -16.68 21.02 -4.71
N LYS A 300 -15.44 21.45 -4.47
CA LYS A 300 -15.00 22.82 -4.81
C LYS A 300 -15.05 23.11 -6.32
N ASN A 301 -14.64 22.15 -7.14
CA ASN A 301 -14.67 22.32 -8.60
C ASN A 301 -16.10 22.31 -9.14
N ALA A 302 -17.00 21.53 -8.56
CA ALA A 302 -18.43 21.53 -8.90
C ALA A 302 -19.14 22.86 -8.51
N VAL A 303 -18.70 23.53 -7.45
CA VAL A 303 -19.27 24.83 -7.02
C VAL A 303 -18.67 26.02 -7.79
N THR A 304 -17.47 25.87 -8.37
CA THR A 304 -16.82 26.95 -9.15
C THR A 304 -17.23 26.92 -10.63
N GLY A 305 -17.65 25.77 -11.15
CA GLY A 305 -18.14 25.61 -12.53
C GLY A 305 -19.53 26.20 -12.83
N THR A 306 -20.28 26.64 -11.81
CA THR A 306 -21.66 27.16 -11.96
C THR A 306 -21.77 28.67 -11.82
N LYS A 307 -20.66 29.42 -11.73
CA LYS A 307 -20.65 30.88 -11.53
C LYS A 307 -20.23 31.69 -12.77
N SER A 308 -20.63 31.24 -13.96
CA SER A 308 -20.52 32.06 -15.18
C SER A 308 -21.64 31.73 -16.17
N ILE A 309 -22.89 31.97 -15.78
CA ILE A 309 -23.96 32.35 -16.71
C ILE A 309 -24.85 33.38 -15.99
N VAL A 310 -24.76 34.62 -16.47
CA VAL A 310 -25.70 35.76 -16.34
C VAL A 310 -25.82 36.42 -14.96
N ALA A 311 -25.16 37.57 -14.84
CA ALA A 311 -25.68 38.71 -14.11
C ALA A 311 -26.69 39.42 -15.03
N ASP A 312 -27.95 39.50 -14.60
CA ASP A 312 -28.78 40.67 -14.83
C ASP A 312 -29.88 40.72 -13.77
N GLU A 313 -30.05 41.89 -13.15
CA GLU A 313 -31.02 42.16 -12.09
C GLU A 313 -32.38 42.48 -12.71
N THR A 314 -33.47 41.94 -12.14
CA THR A 314 -34.67 42.72 -11.71
C THR A 314 -35.74 41.81 -11.08
N ASN A 315 -36.45 42.41 -10.11
CA ASN A 315 -37.47 41.85 -9.20
C ASN A 315 -38.68 41.18 -9.87
N VAL A 316 -39.34 40.23 -9.17
CA VAL A 316 -40.74 40.33 -8.63
C VAL A 316 -41.20 39.00 -7.95
N VAL A 317 -41.65 39.17 -6.71
CA VAL A 317 -42.68 38.49 -5.87
C VAL A 317 -43.43 37.22 -6.37
N ALA A 318 -43.38 36.21 -5.48
CA ALA A 318 -44.38 35.23 -4.99
C ALA A 318 -45.41 34.48 -5.89
N ASP A 319 -45.38 33.16 -5.66
CA ASP A 319 -46.48 32.19 -5.43
C ASP A 319 -47.24 31.54 -6.61
N THR A 320 -47.67 30.30 -6.30
CA THR A 320 -48.68 29.43 -6.91
C THR A 320 -48.29 28.24 -7.81
N LYS A 321 -49.09 27.19 -7.58
CA LYS A 321 -49.02 25.79 -8.02
C LYS A 321 -49.55 25.56 -9.44
N ASN A 322 -49.16 24.38 -9.94
CA ASN A 322 -49.83 23.45 -10.87
C ASN A 322 -49.70 23.62 -12.40
N GLU A 323 -49.04 22.58 -12.95
CA GLU A 323 -49.38 21.76 -14.14
C GLU A 323 -49.50 22.41 -15.52
N SER A 324 -48.65 21.95 -16.46
CA SER A 324 -49.07 21.09 -17.59
C SER A 324 -47.96 20.88 -18.64
N GLN A 325 -47.72 19.58 -18.92
CA GLN A 325 -47.36 18.97 -20.22
C GLN A 325 -45.98 19.18 -20.89
N GLY A 326 -45.22 18.08 -20.90
CA GLY A 326 -45.03 17.33 -22.16
C GLY A 326 -43.62 17.33 -22.77
N PRO A 327 -43.18 16.22 -23.40
CA PRO A 327 -41.78 15.78 -23.40
C PRO A 327 -41.08 15.95 -24.76
N LEU A 328 -39.77 16.24 -24.74
CA LEU A 328 -38.90 16.11 -25.92
C LEU A 328 -37.77 15.11 -25.64
N LEU A 329 -38.20 13.86 -25.48
CA LEU A 329 -37.38 12.64 -25.48
C LEU A 329 -37.74 11.89 -26.77
N ALA A 330 -37.36 12.44 -27.92
CA ALA A 330 -37.65 11.84 -29.23
C ALA A 330 -36.77 12.43 -30.34
N LEU A 331 -35.47 12.13 -30.33
CA LEU A 331 -34.66 12.05 -31.55
C LEU A 331 -33.59 10.99 -31.33
N VAL A 332 -33.89 9.76 -31.76
CA VAL A 332 -33.05 8.78 -32.48
C VAL A 332 -33.73 7.42 -32.30
N GLN A 333 -34.68 7.13 -33.19
CA GLN A 333 -35.02 5.78 -33.62
C GLN A 333 -35.00 5.81 -35.14
N ASP A 334 -33.95 5.23 -35.72
CA ASP A 334 -34.06 4.27 -36.82
C ASP A 334 -32.65 3.83 -37.26
N VAL A 335 -32.12 2.80 -36.57
CA VAL A 335 -31.31 1.79 -37.24
C VAL A 335 -31.76 0.42 -36.72
N LYS A 336 -32.16 -0.42 -37.68
CA LYS A 336 -32.75 -1.75 -37.56
C LYS A 336 -32.16 -2.63 -36.45
N GLN A 337 -33.06 -3.18 -35.62
CA GLN A 337 -32.82 -4.39 -34.85
C GLN A 337 -32.61 -5.58 -35.79
N THR A 338 -31.46 -6.23 -35.65
CA THR A 338 -31.33 -7.68 -35.82
C THR A 338 -30.40 -8.23 -34.74
N ASP A 339 -30.96 -9.19 -34.01
CA ASP A 339 -30.35 -10.23 -33.19
C ASP A 339 -30.09 -9.99 -31.69
N ASN A 340 -30.55 -10.98 -30.92
CA ASN A 340 -30.80 -10.99 -29.49
C ASN A 340 -29.55 -11.42 -28.70
N SER A 341 -28.43 -10.72 -28.90
CA SER A 341 -27.15 -11.01 -28.22
C SER A 341 -26.89 -10.00 -27.10
N LYS A 342 -26.84 -10.45 -25.84
CA LYS A 342 -26.45 -9.62 -24.70
C LYS A 342 -25.01 -9.12 -24.89
N VAL A 343 -24.83 -7.82 -25.14
CA VAL A 343 -23.51 -7.20 -25.30
C VAL A 343 -22.95 -6.82 -23.94
N TYR A 344 -21.79 -7.35 -23.60
CA TYR A 344 -21.10 -7.10 -22.33
C TYR A 344 -20.30 -5.80 -22.40
N THR A 345 -20.04 -5.18 -21.25
CA THR A 345 -19.10 -4.04 -21.13
C THR A 345 -17.74 -4.47 -20.57
N VAL A 346 -17.73 -5.50 -19.74
CA VAL A 346 -16.51 -6.09 -19.16
C VAL A 346 -16.69 -7.60 -19.08
N VAL A 347 -15.65 -8.34 -19.44
CA VAL A 347 -15.62 -9.81 -19.39
C VAL A 347 -14.28 -10.31 -18.84
N GLN A 348 -14.19 -11.60 -18.51
CA GLN A 348 -12.98 -12.25 -17.99
C GLN A 348 -11.80 -12.16 -18.95
N LYS A 349 -12.05 -12.31 -20.26
CA LYS A 349 -11.01 -12.17 -21.30
C LYS A 349 -11.48 -11.19 -22.36
N MET A 350 -10.86 -10.02 -22.39
CA MET A 350 -11.16 -8.97 -23.36
C MET A 350 -10.77 -9.39 -24.79
N PRO A 351 -11.44 -8.83 -25.82
CA PRO A 351 -11.13 -9.15 -27.20
C PRO A 351 -9.78 -8.54 -27.56
N GLN A 352 -8.99 -9.25 -28.35
CA GLN A 352 -7.62 -8.86 -28.66
C GLN A 352 -7.42 -8.71 -30.16
N PHE A 353 -6.85 -7.57 -30.58
CA PHE A 353 -6.48 -7.35 -31.98
C PHE A 353 -5.44 -8.39 -32.44
N PRO A 354 -5.47 -8.86 -33.69
CA PRO A 354 -4.43 -9.76 -34.20
C PRO A 354 -3.03 -9.14 -34.06
N GLY A 355 -2.18 -9.74 -33.21
CA GLY A 355 -0.85 -9.19 -32.89
C GLY A 355 -0.81 -8.23 -31.70
N GLY A 356 -1.91 -8.09 -30.96
CA GLY A 356 -2.00 -7.29 -29.72
C GLY A 356 -2.10 -5.78 -29.95
N ASP A 357 -2.08 -5.02 -28.85
CA ASP A 357 -2.36 -3.58 -28.86
C ASP A 357 -1.31 -2.76 -29.64
N VAL A 358 -0.07 -3.25 -29.69
CA VAL A 358 1.01 -2.63 -30.48
C VAL A 358 0.70 -2.73 -31.98
N ALA A 359 0.19 -3.88 -32.43
CA ALA A 359 -0.21 -4.08 -33.83
C ALA A 359 -1.45 -3.25 -34.17
N LEU A 360 -2.40 -3.11 -33.24
CA LEU A 360 -3.56 -2.23 -33.39
C LEU A 360 -3.13 -0.77 -33.58
N SER A 361 -2.25 -0.27 -32.70
CA SER A 361 -1.71 1.09 -32.81
C SER A 361 -0.99 1.32 -34.15
N LYS A 362 -0.18 0.35 -34.59
CA LYS A 362 0.52 0.39 -35.88
C LYS A 362 -0.45 0.34 -37.08
N PHE A 363 -1.53 -0.43 -36.97
CA PHE A 363 -2.56 -0.48 -38.01
C PHE A 363 -3.27 0.87 -38.11
N VAL A 364 -3.70 1.43 -36.98
CA VAL A 364 -4.38 2.73 -36.94
C VAL A 364 -3.45 3.81 -37.50
N SER A 365 -2.20 3.90 -37.04
CA SER A 365 -1.26 4.93 -37.52
C SER A 365 -0.95 4.83 -39.01
N LYS A 366 -0.92 3.61 -39.58
CA LYS A 366 -0.70 3.40 -41.01
C LYS A 366 -1.93 3.75 -41.86
N ASN A 367 -3.13 3.56 -41.32
CA ASN A 367 -4.37 3.69 -42.09
C ASN A 367 -5.13 5.00 -41.85
N ILE A 368 -4.84 5.71 -40.75
CA ILE A 368 -5.45 7.00 -40.42
C ILE A 368 -4.84 8.10 -41.30
N LYS A 369 -5.69 8.97 -41.84
CA LYS A 369 -5.30 10.12 -42.65
C LYS A 369 -5.81 11.38 -42.01
N TYR A 370 -4.92 12.28 -41.62
CA TYR A 370 -5.33 13.57 -41.09
C TYR A 370 -6.18 14.33 -42.13
N PRO A 371 -7.45 14.66 -41.85
CA PRO A 371 -8.24 15.48 -42.76
C PRO A 371 -7.57 16.83 -43.00
N LYS A 372 -7.44 17.22 -44.27
CA LYS A 372 -6.72 18.45 -44.66
C LYS A 372 -7.36 19.70 -44.05
N THR A 373 -8.68 19.73 -43.98
CA THR A 373 -9.48 20.80 -43.34
C THR A 373 -9.12 20.95 -41.86
N SER A 374 -9.17 19.86 -41.10
CA SER A 374 -8.82 19.85 -39.67
C SER A 374 -7.34 20.19 -39.43
N PHE A 375 -6.45 19.67 -40.28
CA PHE A 375 -5.01 19.96 -40.22
C PHE A 375 -4.72 21.44 -40.49
N SER A 376 -5.24 22.00 -41.59
CA SER A 376 -5.06 23.41 -41.95
C SER A 376 -5.66 24.38 -40.92
N ASN A 377 -6.73 23.97 -40.24
CA ASN A 377 -7.36 24.74 -39.18
C ASN A 377 -6.68 24.58 -37.81
N GLY A 378 -5.56 23.86 -37.72
CA GLY A 378 -4.84 23.68 -36.46
C GLY A 378 -5.52 22.75 -35.45
N VAL A 379 -6.54 21.99 -35.86
CA VAL A 379 -7.37 21.17 -34.97
C VAL A 379 -6.64 19.91 -34.60
N HIS A 380 -6.20 19.79 -33.34
CA HIS A 380 -5.48 18.63 -32.80
C HIS A 380 -6.14 18.14 -31.51
N GLY A 381 -6.02 16.85 -31.20
CA GLY A 381 -6.64 16.28 -30.01
C GLY A 381 -6.98 14.80 -30.14
N LYS A 382 -7.98 14.34 -29.39
CA LYS A 382 -8.36 12.92 -29.32
C LYS A 382 -9.82 12.72 -29.70
N VAL A 383 -10.07 11.84 -30.66
CA VAL A 383 -11.38 11.24 -30.92
C VAL A 383 -11.46 9.94 -30.13
N ILE A 384 -12.55 9.74 -29.38
CA ILE A 384 -12.79 8.49 -28.64
C ILE A 384 -13.95 7.77 -29.29
N LEU A 385 -13.68 6.58 -29.82
CA LEU A 385 -14.69 5.72 -30.44
C LEU A 385 -15.00 4.53 -29.56
N ARG A 386 -16.21 4.04 -29.69
CA ARG A 386 -16.66 2.80 -29.07
C ARG A 386 -17.36 1.94 -30.12
N PHE A 387 -17.11 0.64 -30.10
CA PHE A 387 -17.71 -0.31 -31.04
C PHE A 387 -17.89 -1.67 -30.39
N VAL A 388 -18.75 -2.52 -30.95
CA VAL A 388 -18.96 -3.89 -30.48
C VAL A 388 -18.03 -4.83 -31.23
N VAL A 389 -17.29 -5.65 -30.49
CA VAL A 389 -16.64 -6.85 -31.03
C VAL A 389 -17.58 -8.02 -30.80
N SER A 390 -18.05 -8.67 -31.87
CA SER A 390 -18.99 -9.80 -31.81
C SER A 390 -18.37 -11.07 -31.24
N GLU A 391 -19.18 -12.12 -31.02
CA GLU A 391 -18.68 -13.46 -30.65
C GLU A 391 -17.74 -14.07 -31.70
N THR A 392 -17.79 -13.57 -32.94
CA THR A 392 -16.93 -13.98 -34.05
C THR A 392 -15.71 -13.09 -34.21
N GLY A 393 -15.59 -12.01 -33.42
CA GLY A 393 -14.46 -11.08 -33.50
C GLY A 393 -14.68 -9.91 -34.47
N LYS A 394 -15.84 -9.83 -35.11
CA LYS A 394 -16.13 -8.75 -36.08
C LYS A 394 -16.49 -7.46 -35.36
N VAL A 395 -16.02 -6.35 -35.90
CA VAL A 395 -16.36 -5.01 -35.43
C VAL A 395 -17.70 -4.58 -36.03
N ARG A 396 -18.62 -4.10 -35.19
CA ARG A 396 -19.92 -3.50 -35.59
C ARG A 396 -20.31 -2.36 -34.65
N ASP A 397 -21.35 -1.61 -35.00
CA ASP A 397 -21.96 -0.57 -34.16
C ASP A 397 -20.94 0.46 -33.63
N ALA A 398 -20.06 0.94 -34.52
CA ALA A 398 -19.06 1.94 -34.18
C ALA A 398 -19.69 3.33 -34.03
N GLU A 399 -19.48 3.95 -32.88
CA GLU A 399 -19.96 5.28 -32.53
C GLU A 399 -18.85 6.15 -31.93
N VAL A 400 -18.97 7.47 -32.09
CA VAL A 400 -18.06 8.43 -31.47
C VAL A 400 -18.63 8.83 -30.12
N VAL A 401 -17.88 8.52 -29.05
CA VAL A 401 -18.23 8.87 -27.67
C VAL A 401 -17.70 10.26 -27.31
N ARG A 402 -16.54 10.64 -27.87
CA ARG A 402 -15.98 11.98 -27.71
C ARG A 402 -15.46 12.50 -29.05
N SER A 403 -16.16 13.49 -29.58
CA SER A 403 -15.83 14.19 -30.82
C SER A 403 -14.58 15.07 -30.64
N LEU A 404 -13.75 15.13 -31.68
CA LEU A 404 -12.74 16.19 -31.84
C LEU A 404 -13.28 17.27 -32.79
N ASP A 405 -13.58 16.87 -34.02
CA ASP A 405 -14.25 17.65 -35.05
C ASP A 405 -14.86 16.71 -36.08
N ALA A 406 -15.83 17.19 -36.85
CA ALA A 406 -16.64 16.36 -37.74
C ALA A 406 -15.83 15.60 -38.80
N ASP A 407 -14.70 16.15 -39.27
CA ASP A 407 -13.88 15.50 -40.31
C ASP A 407 -12.94 14.46 -39.68
N CYS A 408 -12.35 14.75 -38.51
CA CYS A 408 -11.55 13.77 -37.77
C CYS A 408 -12.41 12.59 -37.27
N ASP A 409 -13.65 12.85 -36.85
CA ASP A 409 -14.60 11.84 -36.41
C ASP A 409 -14.98 10.88 -37.55
N LYS A 410 -15.28 11.41 -38.74
CA LYS A 410 -15.56 10.61 -39.94
C LYS A 410 -14.38 9.73 -40.33
N GLU A 411 -13.17 10.28 -40.31
CA GLU A 411 -11.97 9.52 -40.62
C GLU A 411 -11.71 8.42 -39.57
N ALA A 412 -11.90 8.73 -38.29
CA ALA A 412 -11.74 7.76 -37.23
C ALA A 412 -12.75 6.60 -37.34
N LEU A 413 -14.01 6.89 -37.66
CA LEU A 413 -15.04 5.88 -37.94
C LEU A 413 -14.69 5.02 -39.16
N ARG A 414 -14.13 5.62 -40.22
CA ARG A 414 -13.67 4.90 -41.41
C ARG A 414 -12.58 3.88 -41.06
N VAL A 415 -11.61 4.27 -40.23
CA VAL A 415 -10.53 3.36 -39.80
C VAL A 415 -11.05 2.25 -38.91
N VAL A 416 -11.93 2.55 -37.96
CA VAL A 416 -12.56 1.52 -37.10
C VAL A 416 -13.36 0.51 -37.92
N SER A 417 -14.08 0.98 -38.94
CA SER A 417 -14.84 0.11 -39.85
C SER A 417 -13.95 -0.78 -40.74
N ALA A 418 -12.66 -0.44 -40.87
CA ALA A 418 -11.68 -1.20 -41.64
C ALA A 418 -10.81 -2.13 -40.78
N LEU A 419 -11.10 -2.25 -39.47
CA LEU A 419 -10.33 -3.10 -38.57
C LEU A 419 -10.50 -4.59 -38.94
N PRO A 420 -9.41 -5.36 -38.98
CA PRO A 420 -9.46 -6.82 -39.02
C PRO A 420 -10.26 -7.44 -37.87
N ASP A 421 -10.69 -8.68 -38.08
CA ASP A 421 -11.38 -9.46 -37.05
C ASP A 421 -10.49 -9.66 -35.82
N PHE A 422 -11.03 -9.36 -34.65
CA PHE A 422 -10.39 -9.54 -33.36
C PHE A 422 -10.46 -11.02 -32.92
N THR A 423 -9.57 -11.39 -31.99
CA THR A 423 -9.82 -12.56 -31.16
C THR A 423 -11.03 -12.24 -30.25
N PRO A 424 -12.12 -13.05 -30.29
CA PRO A 424 -13.33 -12.75 -29.55
C PRO A 424 -13.12 -12.73 -28.04
N ALA A 425 -14.00 -11.99 -27.36
CA ALA A 425 -14.02 -11.91 -25.92
C ALA A 425 -14.62 -13.18 -25.30
N GLU A 426 -14.17 -13.57 -24.11
CA GLU A 426 -14.57 -14.82 -23.44
C GLU A 426 -15.12 -14.53 -22.04
N GLN A 427 -16.30 -15.09 -21.75
CA GLN A 427 -16.95 -15.02 -20.44
C GLN A 427 -17.49 -16.40 -20.10
N ASN A 428 -17.07 -16.98 -18.96
CA ASN A 428 -17.47 -18.32 -18.56
C ASN A 428 -17.23 -19.37 -19.66
N HIS A 429 -16.07 -19.29 -20.33
CA HIS A 429 -15.66 -20.19 -21.42
C HIS A 429 -16.53 -20.13 -22.69
N LYS A 430 -17.40 -19.11 -22.81
CA LYS A 430 -18.19 -18.85 -24.01
C LYS A 430 -17.73 -17.55 -24.67
N LYS A 431 -17.68 -17.55 -26.01
CA LYS A 431 -17.44 -16.34 -26.79
C LYS A 431 -18.66 -15.44 -26.69
N VAL A 432 -18.44 -14.16 -26.38
CA VAL A 432 -19.50 -13.18 -26.15
C VAL A 432 -19.20 -11.87 -26.86
N ALA A 433 -20.25 -11.16 -27.28
CA ALA A 433 -20.12 -9.81 -27.81
C ALA A 433 -19.78 -8.82 -26.69
N VAL A 434 -18.84 -7.91 -26.91
CA VAL A 434 -18.43 -6.92 -25.90
C VAL A 434 -18.13 -5.57 -26.52
N TRP A 435 -18.39 -4.51 -25.77
CA TRP A 435 -17.98 -3.16 -26.13
C TRP A 435 -16.47 -2.97 -25.98
N TYR A 436 -15.86 -2.34 -26.98
CA TYR A 436 -14.45 -1.97 -27.01
C TYR A 436 -14.33 -0.47 -27.29
N THR A 437 -13.39 0.21 -26.61
CA THR A 437 -13.17 1.65 -26.74
C THR A 437 -11.77 1.92 -27.27
N LEU A 438 -11.67 2.70 -28.34
CA LEU A 438 -10.42 3.02 -29.01
C LEU A 438 -10.23 4.55 -29.08
N PRO A 439 -9.22 5.11 -28.39
CA PRO A 439 -8.85 6.51 -28.56
C PRO A 439 -7.90 6.68 -29.75
N ILE A 440 -8.25 7.55 -30.71
CA ILE A 440 -7.39 7.96 -31.82
C ILE A 440 -6.95 9.41 -31.59
N THR A 441 -5.63 9.65 -31.60
CA THR A 441 -5.08 11.00 -31.39
C THR A 441 -4.60 11.60 -32.71
N PHE A 442 -5.14 12.76 -33.06
CA PHE A 442 -4.65 13.60 -34.15
C PHE A 442 -3.68 14.63 -33.57
N LYS A 443 -2.41 14.54 -33.97
CA LYS A 443 -1.36 15.47 -33.54
C LYS A 443 -0.83 16.21 -34.74
N ILE A 444 -0.76 17.53 -34.61
CA ILE A 444 0.00 18.36 -35.53
C ILE A 444 1.43 18.31 -35.01
N ASP A 445 2.27 17.54 -35.68
CA ASP A 445 3.69 17.72 -35.52
C ASP A 445 3.99 19.08 -36.15
N ASN A 446 4.33 20.08 -35.32
CA ASN A 446 4.88 21.35 -35.78
C ASN A 446 6.32 21.16 -36.30
N GLU A 447 6.52 20.10 -37.09
CA GLU A 447 7.71 19.68 -37.81
C GLU A 447 7.31 19.55 -39.28
N ALA A 448 6.92 20.68 -39.89
CA ALA A 448 6.80 20.77 -41.33
C ALA A 448 7.84 21.78 -41.84
N ALA A 449 9.11 21.38 -41.79
CA ALA A 449 10.17 21.71 -42.76
C ALA A 449 11.56 21.23 -42.29
N ASP A 450 11.78 19.93 -42.07
CA ASP A 450 13.04 19.29 -42.50
C ASP A 450 12.93 17.77 -42.36
N ASN A 451 13.46 17.02 -43.32
CA ASN A 451 13.38 15.55 -43.40
C ASN A 451 14.42 14.85 -42.49
N SER A 452 14.64 15.36 -41.28
CA SER A 452 15.66 14.84 -40.35
C SER A 452 15.02 14.26 -39.09
N ARG A 453 15.10 12.95 -38.92
CA ARG A 453 14.70 12.26 -37.67
C ARG A 453 15.47 12.86 -36.49
N VAL A 454 14.77 13.41 -35.50
CA VAL A 454 15.37 13.89 -34.25
C VAL A 454 15.49 12.72 -33.27
N TYR A 455 16.69 12.45 -32.78
CA TYR A 455 17.00 11.33 -31.89
C TYR A 455 16.92 11.76 -30.42
N THR A 456 16.53 10.86 -29.52
CA THR A 456 16.58 11.12 -28.06
C THR A 456 17.89 10.67 -27.42
N VAL A 457 18.54 9.65 -28.00
CA VAL A 457 19.83 9.11 -27.57
C VAL A 457 20.61 8.70 -28.81
N VAL A 458 21.90 9.04 -28.85
CA VAL A 458 22.80 8.76 -29.97
C VAL A 458 24.17 8.28 -29.49
N GLU A 459 24.98 7.69 -30.37
CA GLU A 459 26.33 7.18 -30.07
C GLU A 459 27.28 8.26 -29.52
N LYS A 460 27.24 9.47 -30.07
CA LYS A 460 27.90 10.66 -29.48
C LYS A 460 26.89 11.76 -29.27
N MET A 461 26.63 12.11 -28.02
CA MET A 461 25.72 13.21 -27.69
C MET A 461 26.29 14.56 -28.17
N PRO A 462 25.43 15.55 -28.48
CA PRO A 462 25.90 16.89 -28.76
C PRO A 462 26.71 17.46 -27.58
N GLN A 463 27.78 18.19 -27.86
CA GLN A 463 28.66 18.77 -26.85
C GLN A 463 28.75 20.29 -27.02
N PHE A 464 28.75 21.03 -25.92
CA PHE A 464 29.02 22.46 -25.97
C PHE A 464 30.48 22.73 -26.34
N PRO A 465 30.81 23.75 -27.15
CA PRO A 465 32.19 24.08 -27.45
C PRO A 465 32.96 24.42 -26.15
N GLY A 466 34.00 23.65 -25.84
CA GLY A 466 34.74 23.77 -24.58
C GLY A 466 34.24 22.85 -23.44
N GLY A 467 33.25 22.00 -23.71
CA GLY A 467 32.74 21.02 -22.76
C GLY A 467 31.75 21.60 -21.74
N ASP A 468 31.35 20.76 -20.77
CA ASP A 468 30.29 21.08 -19.82
C ASP A 468 30.65 22.24 -18.89
N GLU A 469 31.93 22.43 -18.55
CA GLU A 469 32.38 23.54 -17.68
C GLU A 469 32.17 24.91 -18.32
N GLU A 470 32.47 25.06 -19.62
CA GLU A 470 32.24 26.32 -20.35
C GLU A 470 30.74 26.54 -20.62
N LEU A 471 29.95 25.48 -20.80
CA LEU A 471 28.48 25.57 -20.84
C LEU A 471 27.93 26.15 -19.53
N LEU A 472 28.40 25.63 -18.39
CA LEU A 472 28.02 26.11 -17.06
C LEU A 472 28.37 27.59 -16.87
N LYS A 473 29.59 27.98 -17.26
CA LYS A 473 30.07 29.36 -17.18
C LYS A 473 29.29 30.30 -18.07
N TYR A 474 28.97 29.88 -19.30
CA TYR A 474 28.14 30.65 -20.22
C TYR A 474 26.75 30.89 -19.63
N ILE A 475 26.10 29.85 -19.10
CA ILE A 475 24.77 29.98 -18.49
C ILE A 475 24.86 30.87 -17.26
N SER A 476 25.84 30.68 -16.38
CA SER A 476 26.01 31.51 -15.17
C SER A 476 26.21 33.00 -15.50
N ASN A 477 26.86 33.33 -16.62
CA ASN A 477 27.12 34.71 -17.02
C ASN A 477 25.93 35.37 -17.74
N ASN A 478 25.05 34.57 -18.36
CA ASN A 478 23.95 35.06 -19.18
C ASN A 478 22.57 34.89 -18.54
N LEU A 479 22.47 34.14 -17.43
CA LEU A 479 21.24 33.89 -16.68
C LEU A 479 21.03 34.95 -15.60
N ASN A 480 19.90 35.65 -15.67
CA ASN A 480 19.53 36.69 -14.72
C ASN A 480 18.42 36.21 -13.81
N TYR A 481 18.65 36.16 -12.50
CA TYR A 481 17.60 35.81 -11.56
C TYR A 481 16.49 36.88 -11.59
N PRO A 482 15.23 36.56 -11.94
CA PRO A 482 14.16 37.56 -12.05
C PRO A 482 13.92 38.28 -10.73
N ALA A 483 13.88 39.63 -10.75
CA ALA A 483 13.77 40.45 -9.54
C ALA A 483 12.51 40.15 -8.71
N GLU A 484 11.40 39.79 -9.35
CA GLU A 484 10.16 39.38 -8.69
C GLU A 484 10.29 38.00 -8.01
N ALA A 485 11.05 37.08 -8.60
CA ALA A 485 11.35 35.79 -8.00
C ALA A 485 12.26 35.93 -6.77
N ILE A 486 13.20 36.90 -6.79
CA ILE A 486 14.03 37.26 -5.62
C ILE A 486 13.14 37.83 -4.49
N LYS A 487 12.28 38.81 -4.80
CA LYS A 487 11.38 39.43 -3.82
C LYS A 487 10.48 38.39 -3.14
N THR A 488 9.96 37.44 -3.91
CA THR A 488 9.03 36.42 -3.41
C THR A 488 9.70 35.22 -2.75
N GLY A 489 11.04 35.18 -2.68
CA GLY A 489 11.77 34.05 -2.13
C GLY A 489 11.67 32.77 -2.98
N THR A 490 11.32 32.89 -4.26
CA THR A 490 11.01 31.75 -5.12
C THR A 490 12.29 31.06 -5.57
N GLN A 491 12.45 29.80 -5.18
CA GLN A 491 13.54 28.90 -5.58
C GLN A 491 12.97 27.68 -6.31
N GLY A 492 13.69 27.15 -7.29
CA GLY A 492 13.13 26.10 -8.13
C GLY A 492 14.12 25.52 -9.13
N LYS A 493 13.86 24.29 -9.54
CA LYS A 493 14.56 23.61 -10.64
C LYS A 493 13.71 23.70 -11.90
N VAL A 494 14.29 24.20 -12.98
CA VAL A 494 13.69 24.27 -14.32
C VAL A 494 14.42 23.29 -15.23
N ILE A 495 13.68 22.42 -15.90
CA ILE A 495 14.23 21.48 -16.88
C ILE A 495 13.82 21.97 -18.27
N VAL A 496 14.82 22.36 -19.06
CA VAL A 496 14.63 22.82 -20.44
C VAL A 496 15.05 21.72 -21.40
N GLN A 497 14.23 21.43 -22.39
CA GLN A 497 14.56 20.54 -23.51
C GLN A 497 14.62 21.38 -24.78
N PHE A 498 15.64 21.15 -25.60
CA PHE A 498 15.82 21.80 -26.89
C PHE A 498 16.40 20.81 -27.89
N ILE A 499 16.36 21.16 -29.17
CA ILE A 499 16.93 20.36 -30.25
C ILE A 499 18.24 20.99 -30.64
N VAL A 500 19.31 20.18 -30.63
CA VAL A 500 20.56 20.50 -31.31
C VAL A 500 20.47 19.90 -32.71
N SER A 501 20.51 20.73 -33.74
CA SER A 501 20.42 20.28 -35.13
C SER A 501 21.70 19.55 -35.59
N GLU A 502 21.66 18.98 -36.80
CA GLU A 502 22.84 18.39 -37.47
C GLU A 502 23.98 19.40 -37.68
N THR A 503 23.66 20.70 -37.66
CA THR A 503 24.64 21.80 -37.77
C THR A 503 25.08 22.36 -36.43
N GLY A 504 24.51 21.88 -35.32
CA GLY A 504 24.84 22.35 -33.97
C GLY A 504 23.93 23.48 -33.45
N LYS A 505 22.99 23.96 -34.27
CA LYS A 505 22.11 25.07 -33.87
C LYS A 505 21.08 24.61 -32.86
N VAL A 506 20.92 25.40 -31.80
CA VAL A 506 19.89 25.19 -30.79
C VAL A 506 18.55 25.73 -31.29
N SER A 507 17.51 24.92 -31.17
CA SER A 507 16.14 25.29 -31.55
C SER A 507 15.12 24.64 -30.62
N ASN A 508 13.86 25.10 -30.67
CA ASN A 508 12.73 24.44 -29.98
C ASN A 508 12.90 24.31 -28.45
N ALA A 509 13.49 25.33 -27.80
CA ALA A 509 13.64 25.36 -26.35
C ALA A 509 12.27 25.39 -25.66
N LYS A 510 11.94 24.29 -24.98
CA LYS A 510 10.67 24.04 -24.30
C LYS A 510 10.90 23.61 -22.87
N ILE A 511 9.96 23.99 -22.01
CA ILE A 511 10.01 23.69 -20.58
C ILE A 511 9.27 22.38 -20.37
N VAL A 512 10.01 21.34 -19.97
CA VAL A 512 9.45 20.01 -19.78
C VAL A 512 8.92 19.84 -18.36
N ARG A 513 9.56 20.49 -17.38
CA ARG A 513 9.17 20.38 -15.97
C ARG A 513 9.74 21.51 -15.11
N THR A 514 8.95 21.96 -14.14
CA THR A 514 9.35 22.84 -13.05
C THR A 514 9.14 22.13 -11.71
N VAL A 515 10.13 22.16 -10.81
CA VAL A 515 10.06 21.46 -9.51
C VAL A 515 10.54 22.38 -8.39
N PRO A 516 9.75 22.61 -7.32
CA PRO A 516 10.24 23.27 -6.10
C PRO A 516 11.37 22.44 -5.47
N VAL A 517 12.49 23.07 -5.11
CA VAL A 517 13.67 22.33 -4.64
C VAL A 517 13.40 21.70 -3.27
N ASN A 518 13.47 20.37 -3.18
CA ASN A 518 13.76 19.62 -1.96
C ASN A 518 15.08 18.86 -2.19
N ASN A 519 16.04 19.07 -1.29
CA ASN A 519 17.43 18.60 -1.38
C ASN A 519 17.58 17.16 -1.92
N LYS A 520 18.05 17.03 -3.17
CA LYS A 520 18.77 15.85 -3.67
C LYS A 520 19.78 16.27 -4.73
N LYS A 521 21.04 15.88 -4.55
CA LYS A 521 22.17 16.15 -5.43
C LYS A 521 22.03 15.40 -6.76
N LEU A 522 22.14 16.13 -7.87
CA LEU A 522 22.51 15.68 -9.22
C LEU A 522 23.42 16.77 -9.82
N ASP A 523 24.16 16.44 -10.88
CA ASP A 523 25.01 17.40 -11.60
C ASP A 523 24.13 18.49 -12.22
N GLU A 524 24.21 19.71 -11.69
CA GLU A 524 23.24 20.79 -11.92
C GLU A 524 23.93 22.14 -12.06
N VAL A 525 23.40 22.99 -12.94
CA VAL A 525 23.74 24.42 -12.96
C VAL A 525 23.03 25.07 -11.77
N VAL A 526 23.78 25.58 -10.79
CA VAL A 526 23.21 26.30 -9.64
C VAL A 526 23.44 27.80 -9.84
N VAL A 527 22.36 28.56 -9.99
CA VAL A 527 22.42 30.02 -10.07
C VAL A 527 21.94 30.62 -8.76
N VAL A 528 22.77 31.50 -8.21
CA VAL A 528 22.58 32.13 -6.90
C VAL A 528 22.13 33.59 -7.09
N GLY A 529 20.95 33.93 -6.60
CA GLY A 529 20.49 35.32 -6.51
C GLY A 529 20.86 35.94 -5.16
N TYR A 530 21.31 37.20 -5.17
CA TYR A 530 21.56 38.00 -3.96
C TYR A 530 20.44 39.03 -3.78
N GLY A 531 19.73 39.00 -2.64
CA GLY A 531 18.66 39.96 -2.36
C GLY A 531 18.15 39.91 -0.92
N ASN A 532 17.77 41.07 -0.37
CA ASN A 532 17.33 41.22 1.01
C ASN A 532 15.86 40.79 1.15
N SER A 533 15.60 39.61 1.73
CA SER A 533 14.25 39.07 1.94
C SER A 533 13.69 39.51 3.31
N ALA A 534 13.41 40.81 3.47
CA ALA A 534 12.63 41.31 4.59
C ALA A 534 11.28 41.83 4.08
N ASN A 535 10.20 41.17 4.50
CA ASN A 535 8.78 41.46 4.25
C ASN A 535 8.26 41.24 2.81
N VAL A 536 7.78 40.03 2.51
CA VAL A 536 6.91 39.81 1.34
C VAL A 536 5.70 38.92 1.67
N LYS A 537 4.51 39.40 1.29
CA LYS A 537 3.23 38.67 1.35
C LYS A 537 3.17 37.59 0.26
N PRO A 538 2.64 36.39 0.55
CA PRO A 538 2.59 35.32 -0.43
C PRO A 538 1.57 35.59 -1.53
N GLN A 539 2.04 35.71 -2.77
CA GLN A 539 1.25 35.43 -3.98
C GLN A 539 1.52 33.99 -4.45
N THR A 540 0.59 33.42 -5.22
CA THR A 540 0.49 31.99 -5.52
C THR A 540 1.76 31.37 -6.14
N PRO A 541 2.18 30.16 -5.70
CA PRO A 541 3.42 29.49 -6.15
C PRO A 541 3.58 29.26 -7.66
N GLU A 542 2.47 29.18 -8.40
CA GLU A 542 2.47 28.85 -9.84
C GLU A 542 2.94 30.03 -10.72
N THR A 543 2.63 31.27 -10.34
CA THR A 543 2.99 32.46 -11.10
C THR A 543 4.51 32.71 -11.07
N ASN A 544 5.15 32.48 -9.91
CA ASN A 544 6.58 32.77 -9.74
C ASN A 544 7.49 31.70 -10.37
N MET A 545 7.05 30.44 -10.45
CA MET A 545 7.78 29.39 -11.17
C MET A 545 7.79 29.65 -12.68
N THR A 546 6.77 30.34 -13.21
CA THR A 546 6.68 30.71 -14.63
C THR A 546 7.76 31.71 -15.03
N LEU A 547 8.13 32.64 -14.14
CA LEU A 547 9.19 33.63 -14.38
C LEU A 547 10.59 32.99 -14.48
N LEU A 548 10.90 32.05 -13.58
CA LEU A 548 12.13 31.25 -13.65
C LEU A 548 12.19 30.42 -14.95
N ALA A 549 11.04 29.88 -15.34
CA ALA A 549 10.85 29.13 -16.57
C ALA A 549 11.15 29.98 -17.82
N GLN A 550 10.59 31.18 -17.91
CA GLN A 550 10.80 32.11 -19.03
C GLN A 550 12.27 32.51 -19.18
N GLU A 551 12.94 32.82 -18.06
CA GLU A 551 14.34 33.20 -18.09
C GLU A 551 15.24 32.04 -18.52
N ALA A 552 14.98 30.82 -18.01
CA ALA A 552 15.70 29.63 -18.44
C ALA A 552 15.54 29.37 -19.94
N ALA A 553 14.33 29.52 -20.48
CA ALA A 553 14.07 29.37 -21.92
C ALA A 553 14.80 30.46 -22.75
N ARG A 554 14.83 31.70 -22.26
CA ARG A 554 15.54 32.81 -22.92
C ARG A 554 17.04 32.51 -23.05
N VAL A 555 17.71 32.10 -21.99
CA VAL A 555 19.16 31.82 -22.03
C VAL A 555 19.49 30.60 -22.90
N VAL A 556 18.65 29.57 -22.87
CA VAL A 556 18.83 28.41 -23.76
C VAL A 556 18.70 28.81 -25.22
N SER A 557 17.81 29.75 -25.55
CA SER A 557 17.65 30.25 -26.91
C SER A 557 18.83 31.10 -27.41
N THR A 558 19.71 31.57 -26.52
CA THR A 558 20.91 32.34 -26.88
C THR A 558 22.18 31.50 -26.95
N LEU A 559 22.10 30.19 -26.72
CA LEU A 559 23.27 29.31 -26.71
C LEU A 559 23.99 29.31 -28.07
N PRO A 560 25.34 29.38 -28.06
CA PRO A 560 26.16 29.15 -29.25
C PRO A 560 25.92 27.77 -29.90
N ASP A 561 26.40 27.64 -31.14
CA ASP A 561 26.33 26.37 -31.87
C ASP A 561 27.10 25.27 -31.14
N PHE A 562 26.44 24.14 -30.91
CA PHE A 562 27.02 22.92 -30.32
C PHE A 562 27.83 22.14 -31.34
N ILE A 563 28.72 21.29 -30.86
CA ILE A 563 29.22 20.14 -31.62
C ILE A 563 28.02 19.17 -31.78
N PRO A 564 27.57 18.87 -33.02
CA PRO A 564 26.38 18.05 -33.26
C PRO A 564 26.52 16.63 -32.74
N GLY A 565 25.38 15.99 -32.47
CA GLY A 565 25.36 14.56 -32.13
C GLY A 565 25.66 13.67 -33.33
N GLU A 566 26.19 12.47 -33.08
CA GLU A 566 26.59 11.51 -34.11
C GLU A 566 25.90 10.15 -33.89
N GLN A 567 25.32 9.60 -34.95
CA GLN A 567 24.71 8.27 -34.99
C GLN A 567 25.11 7.56 -36.28
N ASN A 568 25.67 6.35 -36.21
CA ASN A 568 26.20 5.63 -37.37
C ASN A 568 27.19 6.48 -38.20
N SER A 569 28.06 7.23 -37.51
CA SER A 569 29.02 8.16 -38.11
C SER A 569 28.42 9.31 -38.94
N LYS A 570 27.13 9.64 -38.76
CA LYS A 570 26.47 10.80 -39.37
C LYS A 570 26.02 11.78 -38.31
N LYS A 571 26.16 13.08 -38.61
CA LYS A 571 25.61 14.15 -37.78
C LYS A 571 24.08 14.07 -37.82
N VAL A 572 23.45 14.11 -36.66
CA VAL A 572 22.00 13.97 -36.51
C VAL A 572 21.46 15.02 -35.55
N ALA A 573 20.17 15.37 -35.71
CA ALA A 573 19.49 16.21 -34.75
C ALA A 573 19.16 15.42 -33.48
N VAL A 574 19.38 16.01 -32.30
CA VAL A 574 19.21 15.32 -31.02
C VAL A 574 18.46 16.19 -30.01
N TYR A 575 17.53 15.60 -29.27
CA TYR A 575 16.92 16.22 -28.09
C TYR A 575 17.96 16.31 -26.96
N TYR A 576 18.26 17.53 -26.52
CA TYR A 576 19.14 17.82 -25.41
C TYR A 576 18.32 18.34 -24.23
N THR A 577 18.55 17.80 -23.04
CA THR A 577 17.81 18.17 -21.82
C THR A 577 18.76 18.72 -20.78
N MET A 578 18.47 19.91 -20.27
CA MET A 578 19.33 20.63 -19.34
C MET A 578 18.58 21.08 -18.08
N PRO A 579 19.02 20.62 -16.89
CA PRO A 579 18.50 21.11 -15.62
C PRO A 579 19.19 22.40 -15.17
N ILE A 580 18.41 23.44 -14.86
CA ILE A 580 18.87 24.71 -14.29
C ILE A 580 18.22 24.89 -12.91
N THR A 581 19.01 25.08 -11.86
CA THR A 581 18.54 25.22 -10.49
C THR A 581 18.75 26.67 -10.02
N PHE A 582 17.65 27.34 -9.65
CA PHE A 582 17.65 28.68 -9.07
C PHE A 582 17.62 28.59 -7.54
N LYS A 583 18.64 29.15 -6.87
CA LYS A 583 18.72 29.26 -5.42
C LYS A 583 18.98 30.71 -5.00
N LEU A 584 18.45 31.10 -3.85
CA LEU A 584 18.81 32.36 -3.19
C LEU A 584 19.83 32.04 -2.08
N ASN A 585 20.84 32.89 -1.93
CA ASN A 585 21.81 32.80 -0.84
C ASN A 585 21.40 33.62 0.37
#